data_AF-X6HKP2-F1
#
_entry.id   AF-X6HKP2-F1
#
_cell.length_a   1.000
_cell.length_b   1.000
_cell.length_c   1.000
_cell.angle_alpha   90.00
_cell.angle_beta   90.00
_cell.angle_gamma   90.00
#
_symmetry.space_group_name_H-M   'P 1'
#
loop_
_entity.id
_entity.type
_entity.pdbx_description
1 polymer ?
#
loop_
_entity_poly.entity_id
_entity_poly.type
_entity_poly.pdbx_seq_one_letter_code
_entity_poly.pdbx_strand_id
1 'polypeptide(L)'
;MIVYNVKRRWFTMKNDAEAYRKAEGLPPSGTYTLRIDDRDDLADLLNGLCGLGAQIDSANPDPPPVVVERNQITNNPPDCVPLFLVKEWEQRMKGVYK
;
A
#
# COMPACT_ATOMS: atom_id res chain seq x y z
N MET A 1 14.44 -7.84 3.40
CA MET A 1 13.95 -8.13 2.03
C MET A 1 14.82 -7.41 1.01
N ILE A 2 15.06 -7.99 -0.17
CA ILE A 2 15.78 -7.31 -1.28
C ILE A 2 14.85 -7.20 -2.48
N VAL A 3 14.81 -6.03 -3.10
CA VAL A 3 14.05 -5.76 -4.33
C VAL A 3 14.94 -5.03 -5.33
N TYR A 4 14.77 -5.36 -6.60
CA TYR A 4 15.53 -4.79 -7.70
C TYR A 4 14.63 -3.88 -8.51
N ASN A 5 15.14 -2.71 -8.90
CA ASN A 5 14.43 -1.78 -9.77
C ASN A 5 15.21 -1.55 -11.06
N VAL A 6 14.51 -1.61 -12.19
CA VAL A 6 15.04 -1.27 -13.51
C VAL A 6 13.99 -0.41 -14.22
N LYS A 7 14.33 0.84 -14.57
CA LYS A 7 13.47 1.75 -15.37
C LYS A 7 12.02 1.82 -14.86
N ARG A 8 11.84 1.89 -13.53
CA ARG A 8 10.55 1.95 -12.79
C ARG A 8 9.79 0.62 -12.70
N ARG A 9 10.37 -0.49 -13.16
CA ARG A 9 9.83 -1.84 -12.96
C ARG A 9 10.53 -2.52 -11.78
N TRP A 10 9.76 -3.24 -10.98
CA TRP A 10 10.21 -3.91 -9.76
C TRP A 10 10.32 -5.41 -9.97
N PHE A 11 11.36 -6.01 -9.39
CA PHE A 11 11.64 -7.43 -9.45
C PHE A 11 12.06 -7.95 -8.07
N THR A 12 11.63 -9.15 -7.71
CA THR A 12 12.04 -9.83 -6.48
C THR A 12 13.34 -10.62 -6.67
N MET A 13 13.66 -11.00 -7.91
CA MET A 13 14.85 -11.76 -8.27
C MET A 13 15.82 -10.94 -9.12
N LYS A 14 17.12 -11.09 -8.83
CA LYS A 14 18.19 -10.39 -9.57
C LYS A 14 18.24 -10.79 -11.04
N ASN A 15 18.04 -12.07 -11.32
CA ASN A 15 18.16 -12.61 -12.69
C ASN A 15 17.10 -12.01 -13.61
N ASP A 16 15.87 -11.86 -13.14
CA ASP A 16 14.77 -11.27 -13.92
C ASP A 16 15.02 -9.79 -14.19
N ALA A 17 15.53 -9.06 -13.18
CA ALA A 17 15.92 -7.67 -13.34
C ALA A 17 17.06 -7.50 -14.38
N GLU A 18 18.09 -8.35 -14.32
CA GLU A 18 19.21 -8.32 -15.27
C GLU A 18 18.79 -8.74 -16.69
N ALA A 19 17.89 -9.72 -16.81
CA ALA A 19 17.33 -10.11 -18.10
C ALA A 19 16.54 -8.95 -18.73
N TYR A 20 15.68 -8.28 -17.94
CA TYR A 20 14.94 -7.12 -18.39
C TYR A 20 15.85 -5.94 -18.75
N ARG A 21 16.87 -5.65 -17.93
CA ARG A 21 17.88 -4.62 -18.20
C ARG A 21 18.57 -4.85 -19.55
N LYS A 22 19.00 -6.09 -19.80
CA LYS A 22 19.68 -6.47 -21.05
C LYS A 22 18.74 -6.34 -22.25
N ALA A 23 17.49 -6.77 -22.12
CA ALA A 23 16.48 -6.62 -23.17
C ALA A 23 16.23 -5.15 -23.54
N GLU A 24 16.28 -4.25 -22.56
CA GLU A 24 16.13 -2.79 -22.75
C GLU A 24 17.42 -2.08 -23.17
N GLY A 25 18.55 -2.80 -23.34
CA GLY A 25 19.83 -2.21 -23.73
C GLY A 25 20.43 -1.26 -22.70
N LEU A 26 20.05 -1.38 -21.42
CA LEU A 26 20.47 -0.47 -20.36
C LEU A 26 21.88 -0.79 -19.84
N PRO A 27 22.67 0.22 -19.42
CA PRO A 27 23.99 -0.01 -18.84
C PRO A 27 23.90 -0.81 -17.53
N PRO A 28 24.98 -1.49 -17.09
CA PRO A 28 24.98 -2.27 -15.85
C PRO A 28 24.57 -1.48 -14.60
N SER A 29 24.81 -0.16 -14.60
CA SER A 29 24.37 0.76 -13.55
C SER A 29 22.85 1.02 -13.53
N GLY A 30 22.11 0.52 -14.51
CA GLY A 30 20.65 0.68 -14.62
C GLY A 30 19.84 -0.24 -13.69
N THR A 31 20.47 -1.19 -13.02
CA THR A 31 19.84 -2.02 -11.98
C THR A 31 20.10 -1.42 -10.61
N TYR A 32 19.05 -0.93 -9.96
CA TYR A 32 19.12 -0.52 -8.56
C TYR A 32 18.78 -1.69 -7.65
N THR A 33 19.63 -1.93 -6.66
CA THR A 33 19.37 -2.93 -5.62
C THR A 33 18.96 -2.20 -4.35
N LEU A 34 17.75 -2.44 -3.88
CA LEU A 34 17.25 -1.90 -2.62
C LEU A 34 17.20 -3.02 -1.59
N ARG A 35 17.82 -2.76 -0.45
CA ARG A 35 17.81 -3.62 0.71
C ARG A 35 16.93 -2.96 1.78
N ILE A 36 16.00 -3.74 2.29
CA ILE A 36 15.02 -3.35 3.30
C ILE A 36 15.30 -4.25 4.49
N ASP A 37 15.92 -3.74 5.55
CA ASP A 37 16.34 -4.56 6.69
C ASP A 37 15.22 -4.68 7.73
N ASP A 38 14.41 -3.64 7.91
CA ASP A 38 13.30 -3.63 8.87
C ASP A 38 11.96 -3.11 8.29
N ARG A 39 10.96 -2.95 9.17
CA ARG A 39 9.62 -2.46 8.81
C ARG A 39 9.63 -0.96 8.51
N ASP A 40 10.52 -0.22 9.14
CA ASP A 40 10.58 1.24 9.03
C ASP A 40 11.19 1.63 7.67
N ASP A 41 12.23 0.91 7.23
CA ASP A 41 12.81 0.98 5.88
C ASP A 41 11.75 0.77 4.78
N LEU A 42 10.81 -0.16 5.02
CA LEU A 42 9.73 -0.44 4.09
C LEU A 42 8.72 0.72 4.07
N ALA A 43 8.38 1.26 5.24
CA ALA A 43 7.47 2.39 5.35
C ALA A 43 8.05 3.63 4.65
N ASP A 44 9.32 3.93 4.85
CA ASP A 44 10.02 5.05 4.22
C ASP A 44 10.06 4.92 2.70
N LEU A 45 10.35 3.73 2.18
CA LEU A 45 10.30 3.47 0.75
C LEU A 45 8.90 3.73 0.17
N LEU A 46 7.85 3.22 0.83
CA LEU A 46 6.47 3.38 0.36
C LEU A 46 5.99 4.84 0.45
N ASN A 47 6.34 5.54 1.53
CA ASN A 47 6.03 6.95 1.70
C ASN A 47 6.68 7.79 0.60
N GLY A 48 7.97 7.57 0.34
CA GLY A 48 8.71 8.24 -0.73
C GLY A 48 8.11 7.98 -2.12
N LEU A 49 7.65 6.75 -2.40
CA LEU A 49 6.99 6.42 -3.68
C LEU A 49 5.62 7.10 -3.85
N CYS A 50 4.89 7.28 -2.74
CA CYS A 50 3.61 7.97 -2.73
C CYS A 50 3.75 9.51 -2.82
N GLY A 51 4.98 10.05 -2.85
CA GLY A 51 5.21 11.49 -2.80
C GLY A 51 4.85 12.12 -1.45
N LEU A 52 4.65 11.29 -0.43
CA LEU A 52 4.58 11.70 0.95
C LEU A 52 6.03 11.90 1.38
N GLY A 53 6.49 13.15 1.45
CA GLY A 53 7.86 13.44 1.90
C GLY A 53 8.17 12.84 3.27
N ALA A 54 9.40 12.99 3.74
CA ALA A 54 9.90 12.48 5.03
C ALA A 54 9.22 13.07 6.30
N GLN A 55 7.98 13.52 6.19
CA GLN A 55 7.09 13.88 7.28
C GLN A 55 5.78 13.11 7.10
N ILE A 56 5.71 11.91 7.68
CA ILE A 56 4.46 11.39 8.23
C ILE A 56 4.66 11.21 9.74
N ASP A 57 5.18 12.24 10.41
CA ASP A 57 5.07 12.37 11.88
C ASP A 57 3.64 12.75 12.29
N SER A 58 2.73 12.88 11.34
CA SER A 58 1.31 13.03 11.59
C SER A 58 0.59 12.40 10.42
N ALA A 59 -0.13 11.31 10.67
CA ALA A 59 -1.36 11.05 9.94
C ALA A 59 -2.08 12.39 9.85
N ASN A 60 -2.24 12.93 8.64
CA ASN A 60 -2.88 14.22 8.44
C ASN A 60 -4.23 14.18 9.21
N PRO A 61 -4.39 14.89 10.33
CA PRO A 61 -5.53 14.69 11.22
C PRO A 61 -6.84 15.13 10.57
N ASP A 62 -6.76 15.87 9.46
CA ASP A 62 -7.88 16.22 8.59
C ASP A 62 -7.58 15.83 7.14
N PRO A 63 -8.11 14.68 6.67
CA PRO A 63 -8.13 14.37 5.25
C PRO A 63 -8.93 15.44 4.49
N PRO A 64 -8.57 15.79 3.25
CA PRO A 64 -9.36 16.74 2.47
C PRO A 64 -10.82 16.25 2.37
N PRO A 65 -11.82 17.15 2.47
CA PRO A 65 -13.23 16.77 2.61
C PRO A 65 -13.73 15.86 1.49
N VAL A 66 -13.21 16.03 0.28
CA VAL A 66 -13.50 15.18 -0.90
C VAL A 66 -13.11 13.71 -0.67
N VAL A 67 -12.02 13.45 0.05
CA VAL A 67 -11.55 12.10 0.38
C VAL A 67 -12.38 11.51 1.51
N VAL A 68 -12.81 12.32 2.46
CA VAL A 68 -13.72 11.91 3.54
C VAL A 68 -15.09 11.53 2.98
N GLU A 69 -15.66 12.35 2.09
CA GLU A 69 -16.96 12.07 1.45
C GLU A 69 -16.90 10.82 0.56
N ARG A 70 -15.80 10.62 -0.19
CA ARG A 70 -15.66 9.45 -1.08
C ARG A 70 -15.41 8.14 -0.33
N ASN A 71 -14.77 8.21 0.84
CA ASN A 71 -14.47 7.08 1.70
C ASN A 71 -15.41 6.97 2.90
N GLN A 72 -16.46 7.79 2.97
CA GLN A 72 -17.65 7.50 3.75
C GLN A 72 -18.28 6.26 3.13
N ILE A 73 -17.76 5.09 3.52
CA ILE A 73 -18.50 3.86 3.48
C ILE A 73 -19.71 4.17 4.35
N THR A 74 -20.85 4.46 3.72
CA THR A 74 -22.12 4.59 4.41
C THR A 74 -22.19 3.37 5.32
N ASN A 75 -22.17 3.57 6.63
CA ASN A 75 -22.19 2.49 7.62
C ASN A 75 -23.48 1.64 7.56
N ASN A 76 -24.28 1.82 6.50
CA ASN A 76 -25.42 1.02 6.15
C ASN A 76 -24.97 0.00 5.09
N PRO A 77 -24.98 -1.30 5.42
CA PRO A 77 -24.73 -2.32 4.42
C PRO A 77 -25.75 -2.21 3.27
N PRO A 78 -25.33 -2.36 2.00
CA PRO A 78 -26.25 -2.29 0.86
C PRO A 78 -27.29 -3.42 0.90
N ASP A 79 -28.45 -3.21 0.28
CA ASP A 79 -29.60 -4.13 0.31
C ASP A 79 -29.32 -5.54 -0.24
N CYS A 80 -28.20 -5.71 -0.97
CA CYS A 80 -27.72 -7.00 -1.45
C CYS A 80 -27.05 -7.86 -0.36
N VAL A 81 -26.80 -7.30 0.83
CA VAL A 81 -26.19 -8.02 1.95
C VAL A 81 -27.27 -8.82 2.69
N PRO A 82 -27.11 -10.15 2.81
CA PRO A 82 -28.04 -10.97 3.56
C PRO A 82 -28.27 -10.49 5.00
N LEU A 83 -29.54 -10.46 5.43
CA LEU A 83 -29.97 -9.92 6.73
C LEU A 83 -29.24 -10.51 7.95
N PHE A 84 -28.77 -11.75 7.87
CA PHE A 84 -28.04 -12.38 8.97
C PHE A 84 -26.65 -11.77 9.19
N LEU A 85 -25.96 -11.35 8.12
CA LEU A 85 -24.65 -10.67 8.21
C LEU A 85 -24.80 -9.24 8.75
N VAL A 86 -25.89 -8.56 8.37
CA VAL A 86 -26.21 -7.22 8.90
C VAL A 86 -26.43 -7.28 10.41
N LYS A 87 -27.22 -8.24 10.89
CA LYS A 87 -27.46 -8.46 12.32
C LYS A 87 -26.19 -8.80 13.09
N GLU A 88 -25.32 -9.64 12.52
CA GLU A 88 -24.04 -10.02 13.12
C GLU A 88 -23.10 -8.81 13.25
N TRP A 89 -23.02 -7.99 12.20
CA TRP A 89 -22.24 -6.76 12.19
C TRP A 89 -22.76 -5.74 13.21
N GLU A 90 -24.07 -5.52 13.29
CA GLU A 90 -24.68 -4.65 14.30
C GLU A 90 -24.39 -5.13 15.74
N GLN A 91 -24.42 -6.44 15.98
CA GLN A 91 -24.11 -7.02 17.29
C GLN A 91 -22.63 -6.86 17.66
N ARG A 92 -21.72 -7.01 16.69
CA ARG A 92 -20.28 -6.73 16.87
C ARG A 92 -20.02 -5.25 17.16
N MET A 93 -20.68 -4.34 16.44
CA MET A 93 -20.55 -2.89 16.66
C MET A 93 -21.12 -2.43 18.01
N LYS A 94 -22.13 -3.12 18.55
CA LYS A 94 -22.69 -2.86 19.88
C LYS A 94 -21.88 -3.50 21.02
N GLY A 95 -20.82 -4.25 20.73
CA GLY A 95 -19.97 -4.90 21.74
C GLY A 95 -20.67 -6.01 22.54
N VAL A 96 -21.73 -6.60 22.00
CA VAL A 96 -22.61 -7.56 22.72
C VAL A 96 -22.11 -9.01 22.60
N TYR A 97 -21.06 -9.27 21.83
CA TYR A 97 -20.47 -10.61 21.75
C TYR A 97 -19.72 -10.96 23.05
N LYS A 98 -20.30 -11.88 23.83
CA LYS A 98 -19.61 -12.75 24.79
C LYS A 98 -19.34 -14.09 24.15
#